data_AF-A0A9E1MFJ8-F1
#
_entry.id   AF-A0A9E1MFJ8-F1
#
_cell.length_a   1.000
_cell.length_b   1.000
_cell.length_c   1.000
_cell.angle_alpha   90.00
_cell.angle_beta   90.00
_cell.angle_gamma   90.00
#
_symmetry.space_group_name_H-M   'P 1'
#
loop_
_entity.id
_entity.type
_entity.pdbx_description
1 polymer ?
#
loop_
_entity_poly.entity_id
_entity_poly.type
_entity_poly.pdbx_seq_one_letter_code
_entity_poly.pdbx_strand_id
1 'polypeptide(L)'
;EHHHEHDENCTCGCHDHEHHHHHHADEVFTSWGKETPHKFTKEKIEDVLKTLCETDDYGTILRAKGMVEDENGTWIYFDMVPGEYELRDGEPDYTGRLCVIGCNIDEHRLEELFGI
;
A
#
# COMPACT_ATOMS: atom_id res chain seq x y z
N GLU A 1 56.26 15.17 25.38
CA GLU A 1 54.83 15.14 25.75
C GLU A 1 54.19 16.37 25.11
N HIS A 2 53.46 16.18 24.01
CA HIS A 2 52.96 17.25 23.16
C HIS A 2 51.47 17.46 23.47
N HIS A 3 51.12 18.58 24.10
CA HIS A 3 49.80 19.18 23.99
C HIS A 3 49.99 20.65 23.60
N HIS A 4 49.62 20.97 22.37
CA HIS A 4 49.35 22.32 21.92
C HIS A 4 47.86 22.44 21.64
N GLU A 5 47.28 23.48 22.22
CA GLU A 5 46.03 24.14 21.83
C GLU A 5 46.11 24.62 20.37
N HIS A 6 44.98 24.65 19.65
CA HIS A 6 44.31 25.88 19.16
C HIS A 6 43.33 25.60 18.00
N ASP A 7 42.39 26.54 17.88
CA ASP A 7 41.71 27.00 16.67
C ASP A 7 40.72 26.07 15.95
N GLU A 8 39.44 26.38 16.16
CA GLU A 8 38.59 26.97 15.13
C GLU A 8 38.99 26.61 13.68
N ASN A 9 38.15 25.78 13.05
CA ASN A 9 38.24 25.28 11.67
C ASN A 9 38.87 23.88 11.49
N CYS A 10 38.22 22.85 12.04
CA CYS A 10 38.51 21.44 11.70
C CYS A 10 37.43 20.83 10.78
N THR A 11 37.84 20.70 9.52
CA THR A 11 37.41 19.65 8.61
C THR A 11 38.06 18.34 9.07
N CYS A 12 37.31 17.44 9.70
CA CYS A 12 37.53 15.98 9.67
C CYS A 12 36.62 15.29 10.70
N GLY A 13 35.91 14.26 10.24
CA GLY A 13 34.92 13.54 11.03
C GLY A 13 35.51 12.65 12.13
N CYS A 14 34.69 12.46 13.15
CA CYS A 14 34.54 11.27 14.00
C CYS A 14 33.55 11.67 15.12
N HIS A 15 32.25 11.55 14.87
CA HIS A 15 31.24 11.55 15.93
C HIS A 15 30.89 10.09 16.22
N ASP A 16 31.20 9.70 17.44
CA ASP A 16 30.88 8.43 18.05
C ASP A 16 29.37 8.15 17.94
N HIS A 17 29.03 6.98 17.42
CA HIS A 17 27.68 6.53 17.17
C HIS A 17 27.03 6.08 18.49
N GLU A 18 26.12 6.89 19.03
CA GLU A 18 25.00 6.37 19.82
C GLU A 18 23.68 6.87 19.23
N HIS A 19 23.42 6.37 18.02
CA HIS A 19 22.10 6.36 17.42
C HIS A 19 21.20 5.40 18.20
N HIS A 20 20.75 5.79 19.40
CA HIS A 20 19.54 5.24 19.98
C HIS A 20 18.32 5.91 19.35
N HIS A 21 18.23 5.79 18.01
CA HIS A 21 16.98 5.96 17.31
C HIS A 21 16.13 4.72 17.60
N HIS A 22 15.45 4.74 18.73
CA HIS A 22 14.26 3.92 18.91
C HIS A 22 13.17 4.46 17.99
N HIS A 23 13.31 4.27 16.68
CA HIS A 23 12.17 4.25 15.78
C HIS A 23 11.40 2.98 16.11
N HIS A 24 10.44 3.07 17.02
CA HIS A 24 9.32 2.14 17.04
C HIS A 24 8.47 2.41 15.79
N ALA A 25 8.94 1.95 14.64
CA ALA A 25 8.21 1.92 13.39
C ALA A 25 8.02 0.45 12.98
N ASP A 26 7.51 -0.35 13.92
CA ASP A 26 7.28 -1.80 13.75
C ASP A 26 5.99 -2.13 12.97
N GLU A 27 5.35 -1.13 12.35
CA GLU A 27 4.30 -1.36 11.37
C GLU A 27 4.92 -1.29 9.96
N VAL A 28 5.60 -2.37 9.55
CA VAL A 28 6.11 -2.51 8.18
C VAL A 28 4.90 -2.66 7.25
N PHE A 29 4.51 -1.58 6.59
CA PHE A 29 3.45 -1.61 5.58
C PHE A 29 3.86 -2.55 4.44
N THR A 30 3.02 -3.52 4.16
CA THR A 30 3.15 -4.45 3.04
C THR A 30 2.25 -3.99 1.91
N SER A 31 2.77 -4.04 0.69
CA SER A 31 2.00 -3.81 -0.53
C SER A 31 1.78 -5.13 -1.26
N TRP A 32 0.52 -5.51 -1.45
CA TRP A 32 0.11 -6.60 -2.32
C TRP A 32 -0.33 -6.02 -3.67
N GLY A 33 0.27 -6.49 -4.75
CA GLY A 33 -0.02 -6.01 -6.10
C GLY A 33 -0.21 -7.19 -7.06
N LYS A 34 -1.29 -7.15 -7.84
CA LYS A 34 -1.61 -8.23 -8.80
C LYS A 34 -2.14 -7.68 -10.11
N GLU A 35 -1.63 -8.21 -11.22
CA GLU A 35 -2.25 -8.04 -12.54
C GLU A 35 -3.23 -9.19 -12.78
N THR A 36 -4.42 -8.89 -13.30
CA THR A 36 -5.46 -9.90 -13.56
C THR A 36 -6.25 -9.62 -14.84
N PRO A 37 -6.53 -10.63 -15.67
CA PRO A 37 -7.48 -10.54 -16.78
C PRO A 37 -8.93 -10.79 -16.32
N HIS A 38 -9.16 -11.01 -15.02
CA HIS A 38 -10.48 -11.28 -14.48
C HIS A 38 -11.38 -10.04 -14.64
N LYS A 39 -12.63 -10.28 -15.04
CA LYS A 39 -13.63 -9.23 -15.20
C LYS A 39 -14.48 -9.14 -13.95
N PHE A 40 -14.79 -7.92 -13.55
CA PHE A 40 -15.54 -7.64 -12.34
C PHE A 40 -16.86 -6.94 -12.68
N THR A 41 -17.81 -6.95 -11.77
CA THR A 41 -18.92 -5.99 -11.84
C THR A 41 -18.60 -4.82 -10.93
N LYS A 42 -19.12 -3.64 -11.25
CA LYS A 42 -19.05 -2.48 -10.34
C LYS A 42 -19.56 -2.79 -8.94
N GLU A 43 -20.64 -3.58 -8.83
CA GLU A 43 -21.20 -4.02 -7.56
C GLU A 43 -20.23 -4.92 -6.78
N LYS A 44 -19.56 -5.87 -7.47
CA LYS A 44 -18.56 -6.74 -6.83
C LYS A 44 -17.36 -5.94 -6.31
N ILE A 45 -16.85 -4.97 -7.08
CA ILE A 45 -15.77 -4.11 -6.60
C ILE A 45 -16.25 -3.29 -5.39
N GLU A 46 -17.45 -2.70 -5.44
CA GLU A 46 -17.99 -1.97 -4.31
C GLU A 46 -18.07 -2.81 -3.03
N ASP A 47 -18.56 -4.05 -3.13
CA ASP A 47 -18.65 -5.01 -2.03
C ASP A 47 -17.27 -5.34 -1.44
N VAL A 48 -16.27 -5.53 -2.30
CA VAL A 48 -14.87 -5.75 -1.87
C VAL A 48 -14.33 -4.54 -1.12
N LEU A 49 -14.54 -3.31 -1.62
CA LEU A 49 -14.05 -2.10 -0.94
C LEU A 49 -14.73 -1.87 0.40
N LYS A 50 -16.04 -2.13 0.50
CA LYS A 50 -16.78 -2.09 1.77
C LYS A 50 -16.22 -3.10 2.77
N THR A 51 -16.01 -4.33 2.34
CA THR A 51 -15.44 -5.40 3.18
C THR A 51 -14.05 -5.01 3.71
N LEU A 52 -13.18 -4.48 2.85
CA LEU A 52 -11.85 -4.03 3.23
C LEU A 52 -11.87 -2.78 4.14
N CYS A 53 -12.95 -2.00 4.15
CA CYS A 53 -13.14 -0.85 5.05
C CYS A 53 -13.72 -1.25 6.41
N GLU A 54 -14.61 -2.23 6.44
CA GLU A 54 -15.39 -2.61 7.61
C GLU A 54 -14.76 -3.75 8.42
N THR A 55 -13.80 -4.47 7.84
CA THR A 55 -13.17 -5.65 8.46
C THR A 55 -11.65 -5.59 8.44
N ASP A 56 -11.03 -6.18 9.45
CA ASP A 56 -9.58 -6.42 9.55
C ASP A 56 -9.20 -7.88 9.23
N ASP A 57 -10.14 -8.68 8.69
CA ASP A 57 -9.95 -10.09 8.34
C ASP A 57 -8.84 -10.34 7.30
N TYR A 58 -8.46 -9.29 6.56
CA TYR A 58 -7.45 -9.30 5.49
C TYR A 58 -6.17 -8.56 5.91
N GLY A 59 -6.05 -8.22 7.20
CA GLY A 59 -5.05 -7.30 7.73
C GLY A 59 -5.59 -5.87 7.86
N THR A 60 -4.78 -4.99 8.44
CA THR A 60 -5.14 -3.57 8.57
C THR A 60 -4.92 -2.86 7.23
N ILE A 61 -5.97 -2.76 6.42
CA ILE A 61 -5.90 -2.11 5.11
C ILE A 61 -5.84 -0.59 5.29
N LEU A 62 -4.90 0.06 4.62
CA LEU A 62 -4.72 1.51 4.63
C LEU A 62 -5.09 2.14 3.30
N ARG A 63 -4.92 1.39 2.21
CA ARG A 63 -5.34 1.82 0.90
C ARG A 63 -5.55 0.64 -0.02
N ALA A 64 -6.63 0.66 -0.79
CA ALA A 64 -6.80 -0.23 -1.93
C ALA A 64 -7.01 0.61 -3.20
N LYS A 65 -6.29 0.28 -4.26
CA LYS A 65 -6.44 0.91 -5.57
C LYS A 65 -6.47 -0.14 -6.65
N GLY A 66 -7.14 0.17 -7.73
CA GLY A 66 -7.02 -0.64 -8.90
C GLY A 66 -7.77 -0.07 -10.09
N MET A 67 -7.55 -0.76 -11.19
CA MET A 67 -8.18 -0.51 -12.47
C MET A 67 -8.51 -1.89 -13.03
N VAL A 68 -9.78 -2.21 -13.20
CA VAL A 68 -10.23 -3.53 -13.64
C VAL A 68 -11.26 -3.41 -14.77
N GLU A 69 -11.29 -4.41 -15.63
CA GLU A 69 -12.29 -4.50 -16.69
C GLU A 69 -13.64 -4.91 -16.10
N ASP A 70 -14.71 -4.24 -16.50
CA ASP A 70 -16.09 -4.60 -16.19
C ASP A 70 -16.62 -5.64 -17.19
N GLU A 71 -17.61 -6.45 -16.78
CA GLU A 71 -18.26 -7.42 -17.67
C GLU A 71 -18.88 -6.78 -18.93
N ASN A 72 -19.25 -5.50 -18.88
CA ASN A 72 -19.79 -4.74 -20.01
C ASN A 72 -18.71 -4.19 -20.96
N GLY A 73 -17.42 -4.44 -20.69
CA GLY A 73 -16.30 -3.94 -21.48
C GLY A 73 -15.93 -2.48 -21.20
N THR A 74 -16.49 -1.89 -20.14
CA THR A 74 -16.02 -0.63 -19.55
C THR A 74 -14.93 -0.93 -18.52
N TRP A 75 -14.29 0.12 -17.99
CA TRP A 75 -13.22 -0.02 -17.01
C TRP A 75 -13.55 0.73 -15.73
N ILE A 76 -13.26 0.10 -14.60
CA ILE A 76 -13.55 0.62 -13.28
C ILE A 76 -12.23 0.96 -12.60
N TYR A 77 -12.06 2.24 -12.28
CA TYR A 77 -11.01 2.71 -11.40
C TYR A 77 -11.58 2.82 -10.00
N PHE A 78 -10.87 2.24 -9.04
CA PHE A 78 -11.24 2.35 -7.64
C PHE A 78 -10.07 2.85 -6.80
N ASP A 79 -10.41 3.60 -5.76
CA ASP A 79 -9.50 4.06 -4.72
C ASP A 79 -10.26 4.02 -3.40
N MET A 80 -9.71 3.36 -2.40
CA MET A 80 -10.31 3.22 -1.09
C MET A 80 -9.26 3.50 -0.04
N VAL A 81 -9.69 4.19 1.01
CA VAL A 81 -8.98 4.35 2.29
C VAL A 81 -9.96 4.00 3.42
N PRO A 82 -9.49 3.71 4.64
CA PRO A 82 -10.37 3.45 5.77
C PRO A 82 -11.44 4.53 5.94
N GLY A 83 -12.71 4.14 5.80
CA GLY A 83 -13.88 5.00 5.95
C GLY A 83 -14.40 5.66 4.67
N GLU A 84 -13.69 5.59 3.54
CA GLU A 84 -14.14 6.19 2.27
C GLU A 84 -13.65 5.39 1.05
N TYR A 85 -14.50 5.27 0.03
CA TYR A 85 -14.12 4.71 -1.26
C TYR A 85 -14.68 5.54 -2.43
N GLU A 86 -13.97 5.54 -3.54
CA GLU A 86 -14.33 6.19 -4.79
C GLU A 86 -14.31 5.16 -5.93
N LEU A 87 -15.38 5.15 -6.73
CA LEU A 87 -15.49 4.36 -7.97
C LEU A 87 -15.68 5.31 -9.15
N ARG A 88 -14.84 5.16 -10.18
CA ARG A 88 -14.88 5.96 -11.40
C ARG A 88 -14.89 5.05 -12.62
N ASP A 89 -15.58 5.48 -13.65
CA ASP A 89 -15.37 4.97 -14.99
C ASP A 89 -13.99 5.42 -15.47
N GLY A 90 -13.28 4.59 -16.22
CA GLY A 90 -12.13 5.10 -16.95
C GLY A 90 -11.82 4.34 -18.21
N GLU A 91 -10.60 4.57 -18.69
CA GLU A 91 -10.21 4.22 -20.05
C GLU A 91 -9.80 2.75 -20.16
N PRO A 92 -10.04 2.12 -21.32
CA PRO A 92 -9.63 0.75 -21.55
C PRO A 92 -8.10 0.60 -21.56
N ASP A 93 -7.64 -0.42 -20.84
CA ASP A 93 -6.22 -0.79 -20.74
C ASP A 93 -6.03 -2.25 -21.23
N TYR A 94 -4.81 -2.78 -21.15
CA TYR A 94 -4.51 -4.13 -21.63
C TYR A 94 -4.77 -5.21 -20.57
N THR A 95 -4.71 -4.87 -19.27
CA THR A 95 -5.00 -5.80 -18.16
C THR A 95 -5.44 -5.06 -16.90
N GLY A 96 -6.24 -5.73 -16.07
CA GLY A 96 -6.59 -5.23 -14.75
C GLY A 96 -5.40 -5.24 -13.79
N ARG A 97 -5.33 -4.27 -12.89
CA ARG A 97 -4.28 -4.16 -11.86
C ARG A 97 -4.91 -3.80 -10.52
N LEU A 98 -4.49 -4.51 -9.49
CA LEU A 98 -4.92 -4.38 -8.11
C LEU A 98 -3.70 -4.04 -7.26
N CYS A 99 -3.86 -3.14 -6.30
CA CYS A 99 -2.84 -2.77 -5.34
C CYS A 99 -3.49 -2.50 -3.99
N VAL A 100 -3.13 -3.29 -2.98
CA VAL A 100 -3.62 -3.16 -1.61
C VAL A 100 -2.42 -2.93 -0.69
N ILE A 101 -2.50 -1.91 0.14
CA ILE A 101 -1.43 -1.52 1.07
C ILE A 101 -2.00 -1.58 2.48
N GLY A 102 -1.29 -2.26 3.39
CA GLY A 102 -1.72 -2.41 4.77
C GLY A 102 -0.67 -3.05 5.67
N CYS A 103 -1.04 -3.37 6.91
CA CYS A 103 -0.21 -4.10 7.85
C CYS A 103 -0.74 -5.53 8.03
N ASN A 104 0.18 -6.51 8.09
CA ASN A 104 -0.16 -7.93 8.27
C ASN A 104 -1.22 -8.43 7.27
N ILE A 105 -1.10 -8.01 6.01
CA ILE A 105 -2.08 -8.37 4.98
C ILE A 105 -1.98 -9.85 4.62
N ASP A 106 -3.13 -10.51 4.45
CA ASP A 106 -3.20 -11.91 4.01
C ASP A 106 -3.40 -11.96 2.50
N GLU A 107 -2.32 -12.22 1.77
CA GLU A 107 -2.31 -12.21 0.30
C GLU A 107 -3.27 -13.25 -0.30
N HIS A 108 -3.37 -14.43 0.31
CA HIS A 108 -4.25 -15.49 -0.19
C HIS A 108 -5.73 -15.12 0.02
N ARG A 109 -6.08 -14.56 1.19
CA ARG A 109 -7.45 -14.09 1.43
C ARG A 109 -7.82 -12.93 0.52
N LEU A 110 -6.87 -12.05 0.20
CA LEU A 110 -7.08 -10.99 -0.79
C LEU A 110 -7.36 -11.58 -2.18
N GLU A 111 -6.59 -12.57 -2.62
CA GLU A 111 -6.86 -13.30 -3.87
C GLU A 111 -8.28 -13.90 -3.88
N GLU A 112 -8.69 -14.57 -2.79
CA GLU A 112 -10.05 -15.13 -2.66
C GLU A 112 -11.15 -14.05 -2.66
N LEU A 113 -10.93 -12.91 -2.00
CA LEU A 113 -11.88 -11.79 -1.94
C LEU A 113 -12.14 -11.19 -3.32
N PHE A 114 -11.05 -10.99 -4.07
CA PHE A 114 -11.10 -10.56 -5.47
C PHE A 114 -11.49 -11.71 -6.43
N GLY A 115 -11.56 -12.95 -5.95
CA GLY A 115 -11.96 -14.12 -6.75
C GLY A 115 -10.95 -14.47 -7.85
N ILE A 116 -9.66 -14.26 -7.60
CA ILE A 116 -8.57 -14.45 -8.56
C ILE A 116 -7.63 -15.60 -8.18
#